data_AF-A0A3P3TX66-F1
#
_entry.id   AF-A0A3P3TX66-F1
#
_cell.length_a   1.000
_cell.length_b   1.000
_cell.length_c   1.000
_cell.angle_alpha   90.00
_cell.angle_beta   90.00
_cell.angle_gamma   90.00
#
_symmetry.space_group_name_H-M   'P 1'
#
loop_
_entity.id
_entity.type
_entity.pdbx_description
1 polymer ?
#
loop_
_entity_poly.entity_id
_entity_poly.type
_entity_poly.pdbx_seq_one_letter_code
_entity_poly.pdbx_strand_id
1 'polypeptide(L)'
;MINNDRIQEIKDRQANITTGKWHVQPGEHYYAVYSSQETTLTVVASRIMPNDVMAIAHAPRDIAYLLSEVERLQTELEQWKQAAETQKNNNLAILKERRDLKAALSNIAESEDEWYVGRIPMREYARTALSHLKG
;
A
#
# COMPACT_ATOMS: atom_id res chain seq x y z
N MET A 1 -10.31 2.70 -6.99
CA MET A 1 -9.04 3.40 -6.72
C MET A 1 -9.26 4.86 -7.07
N ILE A 2 -9.04 5.80 -6.15
CA ILE A 2 -9.24 7.24 -6.44
C ILE A 2 -8.22 7.64 -7.52
N ASN A 3 -8.66 8.32 -8.57
CA ASN A 3 -7.79 8.78 -9.65
C ASN A 3 -6.82 9.86 -9.14
N ASN A 4 -5.54 9.79 -9.52
CA ASN A 4 -4.52 10.78 -9.15
C ASN A 4 -4.90 12.19 -9.60
N ASP A 5 -5.60 12.34 -10.74
CA ASP A 5 -6.10 13.64 -11.21
C ASP A 5 -7.08 14.25 -10.20
N ARG A 6 -7.90 13.42 -9.57
CA ARG A 6 -8.88 13.86 -8.56
C ARG A 6 -8.21 14.24 -7.25
N ILE A 7 -7.14 13.54 -6.87
CA ILE A 7 -6.32 13.90 -5.69
C ILE A 7 -5.65 15.25 -5.93
N GLN A 8 -5.09 15.46 -7.12
CA GLN A 8 -4.44 16.71 -7.47
C GLN A 8 -5.44 17.88 -7.50
N GLU A 9 -6.61 17.70 -8.10
CA GLU A 9 -7.69 18.69 -8.06
C GLU A 9 -8.06 19.08 -6.62
N ILE A 10 -8.15 18.11 -5.70
CA ILE A 10 -8.48 18.39 -4.30
C ILE A 10 -7.33 19.14 -3.61
N LYS A 11 -6.06 18.78 -3.87
CA LYS A 11 -4.90 19.51 -3.36
C LYS A 11 -4.88 20.95 -3.85
N ASP A 12 -5.13 21.16 -5.15
CA ASP A 12 -5.14 22.50 -5.75
C ASP A 12 -6.28 23.32 -5.14
N ARG A 13 -7.46 22.74 -4.97
CA ARG A 13 -8.58 23.40 -4.28
C ARG A 13 -8.25 23.72 -2.83
N GLN A 14 -7.60 22.80 -2.12
CA GLN A 14 -7.18 22.99 -0.74
C GLN A 14 -6.15 24.12 -0.60
N ALA A 15 -5.16 24.18 -1.49
CA ALA A 15 -4.14 25.22 -1.53
C ALA A 15 -4.73 26.61 -1.84
N ASN A 16 -5.85 26.64 -2.57
CA ASN A 16 -6.59 27.86 -2.92
C ASN A 16 -7.71 28.21 -1.94
N ILE A 17 -7.87 27.47 -0.83
CA ILE A 17 -8.77 27.89 0.26
C ILE A 17 -8.20 29.16 0.87
N THR A 18 -9.05 30.16 1.12
CA THR A 18 -8.69 31.42 1.76
C THR A 18 -7.86 31.17 3.02
N THR A 19 -6.62 31.67 3.02
CA THR A 19 -5.60 31.41 4.03
C THR A 19 -5.98 32.00 5.39
N GLY A 20 -5.97 31.17 6.43
CA GLY A 20 -6.14 31.60 7.82
C GLY A 20 -6.91 30.61 8.70
N LYS A 21 -6.98 30.88 10.01
CA LYS A 21 -7.84 30.11 10.93
C LYS A 21 -9.30 30.47 10.65
N TRP A 22 -10.09 29.46 10.31
CA TRP A 22 -11.52 29.58 10.11
C TRP A 22 -12.17 29.73 11.49
N HIS A 23 -12.51 30.95 11.86
CA HIS A 23 -13.10 31.26 13.17
C HIS A 23 -14.61 31.36 13.06
N VAL A 24 -15.30 30.72 14.01
CA VAL A 24 -16.74 30.82 14.21
C VAL A 24 -17.01 31.98 15.15
N GLN A 25 -17.69 33.01 14.68
CA GLN A 25 -18.25 34.03 15.57
C GLN A 25 -19.77 33.94 15.56
N PRO A 26 -20.42 33.84 16.73
CA PRO A 26 -21.88 33.91 16.81
C PRO A 26 -22.33 35.35 16.53
N GLY A 27 -23.14 35.55 15.49
CA GLY A 27 -23.96 36.75 15.30
C GLY A 27 -25.40 36.51 15.74
N GLU A 28 -26.20 37.57 15.88
CA GLU A 28 -27.61 37.47 16.33
C GLU A 28 -28.45 36.51 15.48
N HIS A 29 -28.09 36.29 14.20
CA HIS A 29 -28.84 35.44 13.26
C HIS A 29 -27.98 34.59 12.30
N TYR A 30 -26.65 34.51 12.47
CA TYR A 30 -25.78 33.72 11.58
C TYR A 30 -24.45 33.33 12.24
N TYR A 31 -23.84 32.26 11.72
CA TYR A 31 -22.44 31.92 11.94
C TYR A 31 -21.66 32.32 10.70
N ALA A 32 -20.67 33.19 10.86
CA ALA A 32 -19.73 33.52 9.78
C ALA A 32 -18.41 32.81 10.02
N VAL A 33 -17.78 32.35 8.94
CA VAL A 33 -16.45 31.78 8.94
C VAL A 33 -15.51 32.79 8.30
N TYR A 34 -14.52 33.25 9.07
CA TYR A 34 -13.56 34.25 8.60
C TYR A 34 -12.22 33.61 8.27
N SER A 35 -11.61 34.02 7.15
CA SER A 35 -10.20 33.76 6.87
C SER A 35 -9.34 34.91 7.39
N SER A 36 -8.20 34.62 8.00
CA SER A 36 -7.32 35.62 8.62
C SER A 36 -6.43 36.39 7.63
N GLN A 37 -6.95 36.79 6.48
CA GLN A 37 -6.33 37.79 5.64
C GLN A 37 -7.29 38.97 5.51
N GLU A 38 -6.88 40.06 6.13
CA GLU A 38 -7.44 41.40 5.96
C GLU A 38 -8.77 41.71 6.65
N THR A 39 -8.87 42.97 7.03
CA THR A 39 -9.78 43.63 7.98
C THR A 39 -11.23 43.73 7.49
N THR A 40 -11.65 42.86 6.56
CA THR A 40 -12.97 42.89 5.92
C THR A 40 -13.63 41.52 5.96
N LEU A 41 -14.62 41.40 6.85
CA LEU A 41 -15.44 40.21 7.08
C LEU A 41 -16.36 39.97 5.88
N THR A 42 -16.04 39.02 5.01
CA THR A 42 -16.94 38.56 3.95
C THR A 42 -17.73 37.34 4.44
N VAL A 43 -19.07 37.45 4.49
CA VAL A 43 -19.96 36.37 4.92
C VAL A 43 -20.14 35.39 3.76
N VAL A 44 -19.73 34.14 3.95
CA VAL A 44 -19.70 33.11 2.88
C VAL A 44 -20.95 32.20 2.88
N ALA A 45 -21.74 32.16 3.96
CA ALA A 45 -23.02 31.43 4.03
C ALA A 45 -23.90 31.88 5.22
N SER A 46 -25.23 31.88 5.05
CA SER A 46 -26.21 32.30 6.08
C SER A 46 -27.34 31.27 6.29
N ARG A 47 -27.02 30.20 7.00
CA ARG A 47 -27.88 29.31 7.83
C ARG A 47 -27.09 28.02 8.08
N ILE A 48 -26.23 28.04 9.08
CA ILE A 48 -25.37 26.91 9.46
C ILE A 48 -25.86 26.45 10.83
N MET A 49 -26.18 25.17 11.03
CA MET A 49 -26.46 24.68 12.39
C MET A 49 -25.16 24.70 13.21
N PRO A 50 -25.20 24.88 14.54
CA PRO A 50 -23.98 24.96 15.36
C PRO A 50 -22.97 23.82 15.12
N ASN A 51 -23.46 22.61 14.83
CA ASN A 51 -22.64 21.44 14.51
C ASN A 51 -21.91 21.56 13.15
N ASP A 52 -22.55 22.16 12.16
CA ASP A 52 -21.97 22.33 10.82
C ASP A 52 -20.82 23.34 10.83
N VAL A 53 -20.84 24.33 11.75
CA VAL A 53 -19.81 25.36 11.79
C VAL A 53 -18.46 24.80 12.25
N MET A 54 -18.47 23.91 13.23
CA MET A 54 -17.25 23.23 13.68
C MET A 54 -16.69 22.33 12.57
N ALA A 55 -17.55 21.57 11.88
CA ALA A 55 -17.14 20.75 10.75
C ALA A 55 -16.47 21.59 9.64
N ILE A 56 -17.06 22.73 9.29
CA ILE A 56 -16.51 23.66 8.29
C ILE A 56 -15.18 24.26 8.75
N ALA A 57 -15.05 24.63 10.04
CA ALA A 57 -13.82 25.20 10.59
C ALA A 57 -12.66 24.19 10.61
N HIS A 58 -12.95 22.90 10.82
CA HIS A 58 -11.95 21.83 10.84
C HIS A 58 -11.61 21.27 9.46
N ALA A 59 -12.51 21.43 8.47
CA ALA A 59 -12.37 20.84 7.14
C ALA A 59 -11.01 21.09 6.46
N PRO A 60 -10.38 22.28 6.51
CA PRO A 60 -9.07 22.48 5.87
C PRO A 60 -7.97 21.57 6.44
N ARG A 61 -7.99 21.33 7.76
CA ARG A 61 -7.03 20.46 8.45
C ARG A 61 -7.32 18.99 8.18
N ASP A 62 -8.59 18.61 8.25
CA ASP A 62 -9.01 17.22 8.06
C ASP A 62 -8.77 16.76 6.62
N ILE A 63 -9.04 17.63 5.64
CA ILE A 63 -8.72 17.37 4.22
C ILE A 63 -7.21 17.22 4.04
N ALA A 64 -6.38 18.07 4.67
CA ALA A 64 -4.93 17.94 4.61
C ALA A 64 -4.45 16.57 5.12
N TYR A 65 -4.96 16.18 6.29
CA TYR A 65 -4.62 14.92 6.93
C TYR A 65 -5.03 13.73 6.05
N LEU A 66 -6.26 13.71 5.56
CA LEU A 66 -6.76 12.63 4.71
C LEU A 66 -5.97 12.50 3.41
N LEU A 67 -5.57 13.62 2.79
CA LEU A 67 -4.71 13.59 1.59
C LEU A 67 -3.35 12.97 1.89
N SER A 68 -2.72 13.35 3.01
CA SER A 68 -1.44 12.76 3.42
C SER A 68 -1.56 11.26 3.70
N GLU A 69 -2.68 10.82 4.28
CA GLU A 69 -2.93 9.42 4.58
C GLU A 69 -3.16 8.61 3.29
N VAL A 70 -3.83 9.18 2.30
CA VAL A 70 -3.97 8.57 0.97
C VAL A 70 -2.61 8.38 0.30
N GLU A 71 -1.72 9.38 0.34
CA GLU A 71 -0.37 9.26 -0.22
C GLU A 71 0.47 8.20 0.51
N ARG A 72 0.37 8.16 1.84
CA ARG A 72 1.03 7.16 2.68
C ARG A 72 0.57 5.75 2.30
N LEU A 73 -0.74 5.53 2.20
CA LEU A 73 -1.33 4.24 1.83
C LEU A 73 -1.01 3.83 0.39
N GLN A 74 -0.94 4.78 -0.55
CA GLN A 74 -0.50 4.51 -1.92
C GLN A 74 0.97 4.05 -1.97
N THR A 75 1.83 4.69 -1.20
CA THR A 75 3.24 4.31 -1.07
C THR A 75 3.38 2.92 -0.46
N GLU A 76 2.66 2.67 0.64
CA GLU A 76 2.68 1.38 1.33
C GLU A 76 2.19 0.25 0.41
N LEU A 77 1.09 0.48 -0.33
CA LEU A 77 0.56 -0.48 -1.30
C LEU A 77 1.60 -0.84 -2.37
N GLU A 78 2.35 0.14 -2.87
CA GLU A 78 3.36 -0.12 -3.90
C GLU A 78 4.54 -0.92 -3.34
N GLN A 79 4.96 -0.65 -2.11
CA GLN A 79 5.97 -1.46 -1.41
C GLN A 79 5.49 -2.90 -1.23
N TRP A 80 4.25 -3.11 -0.80
CA TRP A 80 3.67 -4.45 -0.65
C TRP A 80 3.61 -5.21 -1.97
N LYS A 81 3.26 -4.55 -3.09
CA LYS A 81 3.30 -5.18 -4.41
C LYS A 81 4.70 -5.62 -4.80
N GLN A 82 5.70 -4.76 -4.61
CA GLN A 82 7.10 -5.08 -4.94
C GLN A 82 7.62 -6.25 -4.08
N ALA A 83 7.32 -6.23 -2.79
CA ALA A 83 7.67 -7.33 -1.88
C ALA A 83 6.99 -8.64 -2.29
N ALA A 84 5.69 -8.60 -2.63
CA ALA A 84 4.94 -9.76 -3.07
C ALA A 84 5.49 -10.35 -4.38
N GLU A 85 5.82 -9.50 -5.36
CA GLU A 85 6.38 -9.97 -6.63
C GLU A 85 7.78 -10.56 -6.44
N THR A 86 8.60 -9.96 -5.57
CA THR A 86 9.91 -10.52 -5.20
C THR A 86 9.76 -11.88 -4.54
N GLN A 87 8.85 -12.01 -3.57
CA GLN A 87 8.59 -13.28 -2.90
C GLN A 87 8.08 -14.34 -3.87
N LYS A 88 7.18 -13.98 -4.79
CA LYS A 88 6.69 -14.86 -5.85
C LYS A 88 7.85 -15.36 -6.72
N ASN A 89 8.74 -14.48 -7.16
CA ASN A 89 9.88 -14.86 -8.00
C ASN A 89 10.86 -15.78 -7.25
N ASN A 90 11.14 -15.50 -5.98
CA ASN A 90 11.96 -16.36 -5.14
C ASN A 90 11.34 -17.75 -4.97
N ASN A 91 10.04 -17.81 -4.68
CA ASN A 91 9.32 -19.08 -4.56
C ASN A 91 9.34 -19.87 -5.88
N LEU A 92 9.14 -19.20 -7.02
CA LEU A 92 9.21 -19.83 -8.34
C LEU A 92 10.61 -20.37 -8.65
N ALA A 93 11.67 -19.64 -8.29
CA ALA A 93 13.04 -20.10 -8.44
C ALA A 93 13.30 -21.37 -7.62
N ILE A 94 12.91 -21.38 -6.34
CA ILE A 94 13.04 -22.55 -5.46
C ILE A 94 12.26 -23.75 -6.02
N LEU A 95 11.04 -23.53 -6.51
CA LEU A 95 10.24 -24.61 -7.10
C LEU A 95 10.87 -25.17 -8.38
N LYS A 96 11.48 -24.31 -9.20
CA LYS A 96 12.20 -24.74 -10.40
C LYS A 96 13.44 -25.56 -10.04
N GLU A 97 14.25 -25.09 -9.10
CA GLU A 97 15.43 -25.83 -8.61
C GLU A 97 15.04 -27.20 -8.04
N ARG A 98 13.96 -27.25 -7.24
CA ARG A 98 13.44 -28.53 -6.71
C ARG A 98 12.96 -29.45 -7.81
N ARG A 99 12.29 -28.93 -8.84
CA ARG A 99 11.85 -29.70 -10.01
C ARG A 99 13.06 -30.28 -10.75
N ASP A 100 14.06 -29.46 -11.02
CA ASP A 100 15.26 -29.86 -11.77
C ASP A 100 16.08 -30.89 -10.97
N LEU A 101 16.24 -30.70 -9.66
CA LEU A 101 16.86 -31.67 -8.76
C LEU A 101 16.10 -32.99 -8.76
N LYS A 102 14.77 -32.95 -8.65
CA LYS A 102 13.94 -34.16 -8.68
C LYS A 102 14.08 -34.91 -10.01
N ALA A 103 14.14 -34.19 -11.14
CA ALA A 103 14.37 -34.78 -12.45
C ALA A 103 15.76 -35.44 -12.53
N ALA A 104 16.81 -34.74 -12.10
CA ALA A 104 18.17 -35.28 -12.08
C ALA A 104 18.30 -36.55 -11.21
N LEU A 105 17.73 -36.52 -10.00
CA LEU A 105 17.73 -37.69 -9.11
C LEU A 105 16.93 -38.87 -9.70
N SER A 106 15.83 -38.60 -10.40
CA SER A 106 15.05 -39.65 -11.06
C SER A 106 15.85 -40.32 -12.17
N ASN A 107 16.51 -39.53 -13.02
CA ASN A 107 17.39 -40.04 -14.07
C ASN A 107 18.54 -40.89 -13.49
N ILE A 108 19.14 -40.46 -12.36
CA ILE A 108 20.21 -41.20 -11.68
C ILE A 108 19.68 -42.51 -11.07
N ALA A 109 18.48 -42.50 -10.49
CA ALA A 109 17.86 -43.69 -9.90
C ALA A 109 17.54 -44.79 -10.94
N GLU A 110 17.35 -44.40 -12.20
CA GLU A 110 17.03 -45.25 -13.35
C GLU A 110 18.23 -45.55 -14.27
N SER A 111 19.34 -44.83 -14.11
CA SER A 111 20.58 -45.06 -14.88
C SER A 111 21.02 -46.52 -14.81
N GLU A 112 21.79 -47.02 -15.79
CA GLU A 112 22.48 -48.32 -15.76
C GLU A 112 23.95 -48.24 -15.36
N ASP A 113 24.47 -47.02 -15.17
CA ASP A 113 25.83 -46.81 -14.67
C ASP A 113 25.86 -46.90 -13.14
N GLU A 114 26.89 -47.55 -12.60
CA GLU A 114 27.06 -47.76 -11.17
C GLU A 114 28.33 -47.06 -10.67
N TRP A 115 28.13 -46.04 -9.84
CA TRP A 115 29.19 -45.33 -9.13
C TRP A 115 28.71 -45.01 -7.71
N TYR A 116 29.63 -44.66 -6.81
CA TYR A 116 29.38 -44.66 -5.38
C TYR A 116 29.51 -43.28 -4.76
N VAL A 117 28.69 -43.00 -3.73
CA VAL A 117 28.89 -41.90 -2.79
C VAL A 117 29.22 -42.50 -1.43
N GLY A 118 30.50 -42.48 -1.06
CA GLY A 118 31.00 -43.23 0.09
C GLY A 118 30.87 -44.73 -0.12
N ARG A 119 29.97 -45.39 0.63
CA ARG A 119 29.71 -46.84 0.53
C ARG A 119 28.36 -47.18 -0.11
N ILE A 120 27.57 -46.18 -0.50
CA ILE A 120 26.21 -46.37 -1.03
C ILE A 120 26.26 -46.23 -2.56
N PRO A 121 25.69 -47.17 -3.33
CA PRO A 121 25.50 -47.00 -4.76
C PRO A 121 24.68 -45.75 -5.05
N MET A 122 25.11 -44.93 -6.01
CA MET A 122 24.49 -43.63 -6.28
C MET A 122 22.99 -43.74 -6.59
N ARG A 123 22.53 -44.83 -7.21
CA ARG A 123 21.10 -45.03 -7.47
C ARG A 123 20.27 -45.22 -6.21
N GLU A 124 20.79 -45.95 -5.23
CA GLU A 124 20.13 -46.12 -3.93
C GLU A 124 20.11 -44.81 -3.15
N TYR A 125 21.22 -44.06 -3.20
CA TYR A 125 21.27 -42.70 -2.67
C TYR A 125 20.21 -41.80 -3.31
N ALA A 126 20.10 -41.81 -4.64
CA ALA A 126 19.12 -41.01 -5.37
C ALA A 126 17.65 -41.41 -5.06
N ARG A 127 17.35 -42.70 -4.97
CA ARG A 127 16.02 -43.20 -4.54
C ARG A 127 15.66 -42.74 -3.13
N THR A 128 16.63 -42.79 -2.22
CA THR A 128 16.46 -42.32 -0.84
C THR A 128 16.30 -40.80 -0.78
N ALA A 129 17.04 -40.03 -1.58
CA ALA A 129 16.85 -38.58 -1.67
C ALA A 129 15.47 -38.22 -2.23
N LEU A 130 14.98 -38.95 -3.24
CA LEU A 130 13.65 -38.78 -3.80
C LEU A 130 12.53 -39.09 -2.81
N SER A 131 12.69 -40.08 -1.92
CA SER A 131 11.68 -40.37 -0.89
C SER A 131 11.54 -39.23 0.12
N HIS A 132 12.63 -38.52 0.43
CA HIS A 132 12.59 -37.35 1.31
C HIS A 132 12.03 -36.09 0.65
N LEU A 133 12.01 -36.01 -0.69
CA LEU A 133 11.45 -34.90 -1.46
C LEU A 133 9.92 -34.99 -1.68
N LYS A 134 9.24 -36.04 -1.16
CA LYS A 134 7.80 -36.26 -1.31
C LYS A 134 6.92 -35.62 -0.22
N GLY A 135 7.49 -34.87 0.72
CA GLY A 135 6.76 -34.06 1.71
C GLY A 135 6.51 -32.64 1.23
#